data_AF-A0A8H2ZMW0-F1
#
_entry.id   AF-A0A8H2ZMW0-F1
#
_cell.length_a   1.000
_cell.length_b   1.000
_cell.length_c   1.000
_cell.angle_alpha   90.00
_cell.angle_beta   90.00
_cell.angle_gamma   90.00
#
_symmetry.space_group_name_H-M   'P 1'
#
loop_
_entity.id
_entity.type
_entity.pdbx_description
1 polymer ?
#
loop_
_entity_poly.entity_id
_entity_poly.type
_entity_poly.pdbx_seq_one_letter_code
_entity_poly.pdbx_strand_id
1 'polypeptide(L)'
;MTIHDCHLNPYAARRILWAGDRAHIPLQPLCCTYSQAADLIGDNITNVLQGATGHPPHDPFYKIKQNWNRSGLSDLKNIIKSPWLKGKTEQDLLDLYFSYFNIMIFGGALNTLRCTMKLEEPNAEQKARFVLGTTVDKRTEKDTTRHNIRCHISVFVRHPAPKNEAESVTLLKNYLGTLLHEMIHAFFSIYVCKCNAACRRKALDLEESGVTGHGTPWLRAARSIERFVRQGLRMDIRLGREEALGLELIVGDKEIWYVDLEDMGMDRDTVNREMDWFAGFIDELEERKRIERESDARLEKLEKERLLREWKEKQKKEKLERERPAKEAKEKKYIKDVRVAILKDLRKKSRRGNWKVFKRIARPVRRHIAQPTLGPDDATLAQAAAFPLPPSPPPSEPPSPPRSPPPPPPPPLPAPTLQPTIRLPPAAALALPPLHHNLHHLDHDLHHRLLPSRLLPTHHAPTSSSTGAPTPQTTPNHTHPAHPQPLHNHLPKTPIPP
;
A
#
# COMPACT_ATOMS: atom_id res chain seq x y z
N MET A 1 -10.36 -21.87 -20.81
CA MET A 1 -10.28 -20.60 -21.56
C MET A 1 -9.01 -20.64 -22.38
N THR A 2 -9.15 -20.70 -23.71
CA THR A 2 -8.03 -20.59 -24.65
C THR A 2 -7.60 -19.12 -24.77
N ILE A 3 -6.36 -18.89 -25.20
CA ILE A 3 -5.67 -17.57 -25.23
C ILE A 3 -6.43 -16.47 -26.01
N HIS A 4 -7.46 -16.82 -26.80
CA HIS A 4 -8.20 -15.89 -27.65
C HIS A 4 -9.41 -15.21 -27.00
N ASP A 5 -9.83 -15.61 -25.79
CA ASP A 5 -11.09 -15.11 -25.17
C ASP A 5 -10.90 -14.06 -24.06
N CYS A 6 -9.69 -13.54 -23.84
CA CYS A 6 -9.43 -12.57 -22.76
C CYS A 6 -9.69 -11.11 -23.12
N HIS A 7 -10.09 -10.83 -24.37
CA HIS A 7 -10.35 -9.47 -24.84
C HIS A 7 -11.83 -9.34 -25.17
N LEU A 8 -12.52 -8.51 -24.39
CA LEU A 8 -13.90 -8.18 -24.69
C LEU A 8 -13.89 -7.25 -25.91
N ASN A 9 -14.91 -7.35 -26.75
CA ASN A 9 -15.10 -6.43 -27.86
C ASN A 9 -15.07 -4.99 -27.32
N PRO A 10 -14.17 -4.10 -27.79
CA PRO A 10 -14.06 -2.72 -27.29
C PRO A 10 -15.37 -1.94 -27.36
N TYR A 11 -16.28 -2.28 -28.28
CA TYR A 11 -17.62 -1.70 -28.36
C TYR A 11 -18.53 -2.06 -27.17
N ALA A 12 -18.34 -3.23 -26.55
CA ALA A 12 -19.10 -3.63 -25.37
C ALA A 12 -18.59 -2.91 -24.11
N ALA A 13 -17.27 -2.68 -23.98
CA ALA A 13 -16.72 -1.87 -22.90
C ALA A 13 -17.23 -0.41 -22.96
N ARG A 14 -17.31 0.18 -24.16
CA ARG A 14 -17.90 1.52 -24.39
C ARG A 14 -19.38 1.62 -24.01
N ARG A 15 -20.20 0.59 -24.26
CA ARG A 15 -21.63 0.59 -23.92
C ARG A 15 -21.91 0.50 -22.42
N ILE A 16 -21.03 -0.14 -21.65
CA ILE A 16 -21.27 -0.36 -20.22
C ILE A 16 -21.04 0.93 -19.40
N LEU A 17 -20.10 1.80 -19.81
CA LEU A 17 -19.86 3.09 -19.13
C LEU A 17 -21.02 4.09 -19.29
N TRP A 18 -21.78 3.99 -20.39
CA TRP A 18 -22.87 4.92 -20.71
C TRP A 18 -24.10 4.78 -19.81
N ALA A 19 -24.23 3.64 -19.14
CA ALA A 19 -25.43 3.32 -18.39
C ALA A 19 -25.30 3.60 -16.89
N GLY A 20 -24.10 3.90 -16.37
CA GLY A 20 -23.88 4.06 -14.92
C GLY A 20 -24.50 2.90 -14.12
N ASP A 21 -24.99 3.16 -12.91
CA ASP A 21 -25.79 2.22 -12.11
C ASP A 21 -27.08 1.71 -12.81
N ARG A 22 -27.44 2.22 -14.00
CA ARG A 22 -28.57 1.70 -14.81
C ARG A 22 -28.16 0.55 -15.72
N ALA A 23 -26.87 0.32 -15.98
CA ALA A 23 -26.47 -0.97 -16.53
C ALA A 23 -26.46 -1.96 -15.36
N HIS A 24 -27.51 -2.76 -15.26
CA HIS A 24 -27.50 -3.99 -14.48
C HIS A 24 -26.42 -5.00 -14.95
N ILE A 25 -25.56 -4.62 -15.90
CA ILE A 25 -24.41 -5.38 -16.36
C ILE A 25 -23.17 -4.63 -15.88
N PRO A 26 -22.62 -4.98 -14.69
CA PRO A 26 -21.33 -4.44 -14.27
C PRO A 26 -20.30 -4.67 -15.37
N LEU A 27 -19.41 -3.69 -15.61
CA LEU A 27 -18.20 -3.90 -16.40
C LEU A 27 -17.58 -5.20 -15.89
N GLN A 28 -17.46 -6.20 -16.76
CA GLN A 28 -16.73 -7.39 -16.37
C GLN A 28 -15.30 -6.94 -16.10
N PRO A 29 -14.80 -7.06 -14.87
CA PRO A 29 -13.41 -6.74 -14.59
C PRO A 29 -12.56 -7.76 -15.36
N LEU A 30 -11.46 -7.33 -15.98
CA LEU A 30 -10.57 -8.12 -16.87
C LEU A 30 -10.95 -8.17 -18.35
N CYS A 31 -11.18 -7.02 -18.99
CA CYS A 31 -11.72 -7.00 -20.35
C CYS A 31 -11.00 -6.07 -21.33
N CYS A 32 -10.10 -5.23 -20.84
CA CYS A 32 -9.34 -4.30 -21.65
C CYS A 32 -7.82 -4.46 -21.49
N THR A 33 -7.08 -4.01 -22.49
CA THR A 33 -5.63 -3.72 -22.40
C THR A 33 -5.41 -2.40 -21.67
N TYR A 34 -4.16 -2.09 -21.31
CA TYR A 34 -3.84 -0.79 -20.70
C TYR A 34 -4.20 0.37 -21.62
N SER A 35 -3.88 0.28 -22.92
CA SER A 35 -4.28 1.32 -23.89
C SER A 35 -5.79 1.51 -23.93
N GLN A 36 -6.56 0.42 -24.02
CA GLN A 36 -8.02 0.51 -24.04
C GLN A 36 -8.56 1.13 -22.74
N ALA A 37 -7.99 0.80 -21.57
CA ALA A 37 -8.38 1.41 -20.31
C ALA A 37 -8.10 2.92 -20.29
N ALA A 38 -6.95 3.36 -20.82
CA ALA A 38 -6.61 4.76 -20.97
C ALA A 38 -7.58 5.48 -21.94
N ASP A 39 -7.92 4.85 -23.07
CA ASP A 39 -8.87 5.39 -24.04
C ASP A 39 -10.27 5.55 -23.42
N LEU A 40 -10.71 4.61 -22.56
CA LEU A 40 -11.98 4.73 -21.83
C LEU A 40 -12.01 5.92 -20.87
N ILE A 41 -10.89 6.24 -20.20
CA ILE A 41 -10.77 7.44 -19.37
C ILE A 41 -10.91 8.70 -20.25
N GLY A 42 -10.21 8.74 -21.40
CA GLY A 42 -10.31 9.84 -22.37
C GLY A 42 -11.71 10.02 -22.95
N ASP A 43 -12.39 8.92 -23.29
CA ASP A 43 -13.76 8.90 -23.79
C ASP A 43 -14.74 9.45 -22.73
N ASN A 44 -14.60 9.04 -21.46
CA ASN A 44 -15.42 9.54 -20.35
C ASN A 44 -15.25 11.06 -20.16
N ILE A 45 -14.00 11.54 -20.14
CA ILE A 45 -13.69 12.97 -20.07
C ILE A 45 -14.34 13.75 -21.22
N THR A 46 -14.23 13.22 -22.44
CA THR A 46 -14.80 13.85 -23.64
C THR A 46 -16.33 13.93 -23.53
N ASN A 47 -16.97 12.85 -23.07
CA ASN A 47 -18.40 12.80 -22.84
C ASN A 47 -18.85 13.80 -21.76
N VAL A 48 -18.07 13.97 -20.69
CA VAL A 48 -18.35 15.01 -19.68
C VAL A 48 -18.22 16.39 -20.29
N LEU A 49 -17.19 16.68 -21.10
CA LEU A 49 -17.01 18.02 -21.66
C LEU A 49 -18.10 18.39 -22.69
N GLN A 50 -18.39 17.48 -23.62
CA GLN A 50 -19.23 17.79 -24.79
C GLN A 50 -20.70 17.43 -24.58
N GLY A 51 -21.02 16.60 -23.58
CA GLY A 51 -22.32 15.93 -23.48
C GLY A 51 -22.45 14.89 -24.60
N ALA A 52 -23.03 13.73 -24.29
CA ALA A 52 -22.95 12.58 -25.20
C ALA A 52 -23.70 12.76 -26.55
N THR A 53 -24.48 13.83 -26.69
CA THR A 53 -25.25 14.17 -27.90
C THR A 53 -25.17 15.66 -28.28
N GLY A 54 -24.37 16.47 -27.58
CA GLY A 54 -24.36 17.94 -27.76
C GLY A 54 -25.69 18.64 -27.41
N HIS A 55 -26.69 17.92 -26.87
CA HIS A 55 -27.99 18.45 -26.45
C HIS A 55 -28.08 18.56 -24.92
N PRO A 56 -28.01 19.77 -24.34
CA PRO A 56 -28.03 19.99 -22.89
C PRO A 56 -29.19 19.33 -22.10
N PRO A 57 -30.43 19.22 -22.61
CA PRO A 57 -31.54 18.58 -21.88
C PRO A 57 -31.33 17.09 -21.59
N HIS A 58 -30.43 16.43 -22.33
CA HIS A 58 -30.16 14.99 -22.24
C HIS A 58 -28.73 14.69 -21.83
N ASP A 59 -27.94 15.69 -21.42
CA ASP A 59 -26.59 15.47 -20.91
C ASP A 59 -26.66 14.72 -19.56
N PRO A 60 -26.23 13.44 -19.49
CA PRO A 60 -26.29 12.67 -18.26
C PRO A 60 -25.42 13.28 -17.15
N PHE A 61 -24.45 14.13 -17.52
CA PHE A 61 -23.57 14.82 -16.60
C PHE A 61 -24.05 16.22 -16.22
N TYR A 62 -25.18 16.70 -16.74
CA TYR A 62 -25.66 18.06 -16.47
C TYR A 62 -25.81 18.31 -14.96
N LYS A 63 -26.46 17.38 -14.24
CA LYS A 63 -26.65 17.49 -12.79
C LYS A 63 -25.32 17.47 -12.03
N ILE A 64 -24.38 16.60 -12.40
CA ILE A 64 -23.09 16.52 -11.70
C ILE A 64 -22.26 17.79 -11.91
N LYS A 65 -22.26 18.36 -13.12
CA LYS A 65 -21.60 19.64 -13.42
C LYS A 65 -22.23 20.80 -12.65
N GLN A 66 -23.57 20.85 -12.58
CA GLN A 66 -24.26 21.87 -11.78
C GLN A 66 -23.91 21.75 -10.30
N ASN A 67 -23.87 20.53 -9.76
CA ASN A 67 -23.51 20.30 -8.37
C ASN A 67 -22.05 20.69 -8.10
N TRP A 68 -21.14 20.35 -9.00
CA TRP A 68 -19.73 20.79 -8.95
C TRP A 68 -19.61 22.32 -8.95
N ASN A 69 -20.31 23.00 -9.84
CA ASN A 69 -20.27 24.46 -9.91
C ASN A 69 -20.88 25.11 -8.65
N ARG A 70 -21.96 24.53 -8.11
CA ARG A 70 -22.63 25.03 -6.90
C ARG A 70 -21.81 24.79 -5.64
N SER A 71 -21.02 23.72 -5.57
CA SER A 71 -20.17 23.42 -4.42
C SER A 71 -18.93 24.30 -4.35
N GLY A 72 -18.57 24.98 -5.44
CA GLY A 72 -17.40 25.86 -5.50
C GLY A 72 -16.07 25.12 -5.41
N LEU A 73 -16.04 23.79 -5.65
CA LEU A 73 -14.85 22.94 -5.48
C LEU A 73 -13.67 23.35 -6.38
N SER A 74 -13.91 24.07 -7.46
CA SER A 74 -12.85 24.66 -8.29
C SER A 74 -11.99 25.70 -7.56
N ASP A 75 -12.54 26.41 -6.57
CA ASP A 75 -11.86 27.48 -5.86
C ASP A 75 -11.26 26.98 -4.54
N LEU A 76 -10.11 26.29 -4.66
CA LEU A 76 -9.43 25.65 -3.53
C LEU A 76 -9.15 26.62 -2.36
N LYS A 77 -8.92 27.89 -2.66
CA LYS A 77 -8.68 28.94 -1.66
C LYS A 77 -9.92 29.18 -0.81
N ASN A 78 -11.07 29.31 -1.47
CA ASN A 78 -12.36 29.47 -0.79
C ASN A 78 -12.81 28.18 -0.10
N ILE A 79 -12.48 27.02 -0.66
CA ILE A 79 -12.76 25.72 -0.04
C ILE A 79 -12.12 25.61 1.34
N ILE A 80 -10.81 25.89 1.45
CA ILE A 80 -10.07 25.81 2.73
C ILE A 80 -10.64 26.76 3.79
N LYS A 81 -11.20 27.89 3.36
CA LYS A 81 -11.85 28.89 4.24
C LYS A 81 -13.30 28.58 4.55
N SER A 82 -13.90 27.63 3.85
CA SER A 82 -15.35 27.50 3.87
C SER A 82 -15.84 27.10 5.26
N PRO A 83 -16.90 27.77 5.77
CA PRO A 83 -17.56 27.35 7.00
C PRO A 83 -18.07 25.90 6.93
N TRP A 84 -18.35 25.36 5.73
CA TRP A 84 -18.81 23.98 5.59
C TRP A 84 -17.76 22.95 6.01
N LEU A 85 -16.46 23.27 5.86
CA LEU A 85 -15.38 22.40 6.34
C LEU A 85 -15.20 22.44 7.86
N LYS A 86 -15.87 23.36 8.56
CA LYS A 86 -15.76 23.46 10.03
C LYS A 86 -16.32 22.19 10.68
N GLY A 87 -15.44 21.41 11.29
CA GLY A 87 -15.78 20.13 11.92
C GLY A 87 -15.81 18.95 10.95
N LYS A 88 -15.43 19.15 9.69
CA LYS A 88 -15.14 18.05 8.74
C LYS A 88 -13.65 17.73 8.77
N THR A 89 -13.34 16.47 8.53
CA THR A 89 -11.97 15.97 8.42
C THR A 89 -11.43 16.16 7.01
N GLU A 90 -10.11 16.12 6.84
CA GLU A 90 -9.48 16.11 5.50
C GLU A 90 -9.95 14.90 4.67
N GLN A 91 -10.21 13.77 5.34
CA GLN A 91 -10.81 12.58 4.72
C GLN A 91 -12.16 12.88 4.07
N ASP A 92 -13.08 13.57 4.77
CA ASP A 92 -14.41 13.90 4.24
C ASP A 92 -14.32 14.73 2.95
N LEU A 93 -13.32 15.63 2.88
CA LEU A 93 -13.07 16.43 1.68
C LEU A 93 -12.54 15.57 0.54
N LEU A 94 -11.58 14.67 0.80
CA LEU A 94 -11.04 13.77 -0.22
C LEU A 94 -12.08 12.77 -0.72
N ASP A 95 -12.98 12.28 0.15
CA ASP A 95 -14.10 11.42 -0.26
C ASP A 95 -15.05 12.13 -1.21
N LEU A 96 -15.32 13.42 -0.95
CA LEU A 96 -16.12 14.25 -1.85
C LEU A 96 -15.47 14.40 -3.23
N TYR A 97 -14.17 14.72 -3.28
CA TYR A 97 -13.44 14.80 -4.55
C TYR A 97 -13.36 13.44 -5.26
N PHE A 98 -13.09 12.36 -4.52
CA PHE A 98 -13.06 11.00 -5.06
C PHE A 98 -14.39 10.64 -5.75
N SER A 99 -15.52 10.96 -5.13
CA SER A 99 -16.85 10.71 -5.71
C SER A 99 -17.04 11.47 -7.04
N TYR A 100 -16.73 12.77 -7.05
CA TYR A 100 -16.83 13.60 -8.26
C TYR A 100 -15.89 13.14 -9.37
N PHE A 101 -14.63 12.86 -9.04
CA PHE A 101 -13.65 12.34 -10.00
C PHE A 101 -14.05 10.97 -10.53
N ASN A 102 -14.51 10.06 -9.67
CA ASN A 102 -14.98 8.75 -10.08
C ASN A 102 -16.10 8.88 -11.13
N ILE A 103 -17.10 9.71 -10.89
CA ILE A 103 -18.23 9.90 -11.81
C ILE A 103 -17.76 10.57 -13.12
N MET A 104 -17.01 11.67 -13.03
CA MET A 104 -16.67 12.48 -14.21
C MET A 104 -15.53 11.91 -15.05
N ILE A 105 -14.53 11.29 -14.44
CA ILE A 105 -13.32 10.82 -15.13
C ILE A 105 -13.41 9.32 -15.40
N PHE A 106 -13.89 8.56 -14.41
CA PHE A 106 -13.91 7.09 -14.45
C PHE A 106 -15.31 6.50 -14.71
N GLY A 107 -16.31 7.33 -14.99
CA GLY A 107 -17.68 6.90 -15.31
C GLY A 107 -18.38 6.13 -14.17
N GLY A 108 -17.98 6.37 -12.91
CA GLY A 108 -18.50 5.65 -11.74
C GLY A 108 -17.87 4.27 -11.51
N ALA A 109 -16.87 3.88 -12.30
CA ALA A 109 -16.31 2.53 -12.29
C ALA A 109 -15.52 2.19 -11.00
N LEU A 110 -15.10 3.18 -10.22
CA LEU A 110 -14.41 3.01 -8.93
C LEU A 110 -15.38 3.11 -7.75
N ASN A 111 -16.53 2.41 -7.83
CA ASN A 111 -17.52 2.39 -6.75
C ASN A 111 -17.02 1.66 -5.48
N THR A 112 -17.75 1.80 -4.38
CA THR A 112 -17.38 1.27 -3.05
C THR A 112 -17.23 -0.25 -2.99
N LEU A 113 -17.81 -1.00 -3.94
CA LEU A 113 -17.64 -2.45 -4.02
C LEU A 113 -16.29 -2.85 -4.66
N ARG A 114 -15.68 -1.94 -5.40
CA ARG A 114 -14.48 -2.14 -6.23
C ARG A 114 -13.28 -1.38 -5.71
N CYS A 115 -13.48 -0.17 -5.20
CA CYS A 115 -12.40 0.71 -4.78
C CYS A 115 -12.80 1.40 -3.49
N THR A 116 -11.90 1.36 -2.51
CA THR A 116 -12.00 2.20 -1.31
C THR A 116 -10.81 3.16 -1.29
N MET A 117 -10.98 4.31 -0.64
CA MET A 117 -9.92 5.31 -0.52
C MET A 117 -9.83 5.76 0.93
N LYS A 118 -8.60 6.01 1.41
CA LYS A 118 -8.37 6.54 2.76
C LYS A 118 -7.13 7.42 2.83
N LEU A 119 -7.19 8.44 3.67
CA LEU A 119 -6.09 9.28 4.12
C LEU A 119 -5.48 8.65 5.37
N GLU A 120 -4.20 8.32 5.29
CA GLU A 120 -3.51 7.52 6.31
C GLU A 120 -2.17 8.15 6.71
N GLU A 121 -1.72 7.88 7.94
CA GLU A 121 -0.36 8.22 8.34
C GLU A 121 0.63 7.26 7.67
N PRO A 122 1.67 7.77 6.98
CA PRO A 122 2.66 6.89 6.37
C PRO A 122 3.49 6.18 7.45
N ASN A 123 3.77 4.90 7.22
CA ASN A 123 4.67 4.12 8.08
C ASN A 123 6.14 4.57 7.90
N ALA A 124 7.05 4.05 8.73
CA ALA A 124 8.46 4.45 8.70
C ALA A 124 9.14 4.22 7.34
N GLU A 125 8.81 3.10 6.67
CA GLU A 125 9.36 2.78 5.34
C GLU A 125 8.81 3.74 4.27
N GLN A 126 7.51 4.00 4.28
CA GLN A 126 6.84 4.93 3.37
C GLN A 126 7.39 6.36 3.54
N LYS A 127 7.62 6.80 4.78
CA LYS A 127 8.29 8.08 5.09
C LYS A 127 9.70 8.12 4.54
N ALA A 128 10.49 7.05 4.73
CA ALA A 128 11.85 6.97 4.24
C ALA A 128 11.94 6.98 2.70
N ARG A 129 10.91 6.50 2.01
CA ARG A 129 10.80 6.44 0.55
C ARG A 129 10.04 7.63 -0.06
N PHE A 130 9.62 8.60 0.75
CA PHE A 130 8.83 9.76 0.31
C PHE A 130 7.57 9.39 -0.49
N VAL A 131 6.95 8.25 -0.16
CA VAL A 131 5.74 7.79 -0.86
C VAL A 131 4.57 8.68 -0.48
N LEU A 132 3.88 9.23 -1.49
CA LEU A 132 2.77 10.17 -1.29
C LEU A 132 1.40 9.48 -1.25
N GLY A 133 1.28 8.33 -1.92
CA GLY A 133 0.11 7.49 -1.95
C GLY A 133 0.46 6.11 -2.51
N THR A 134 -0.47 5.18 -2.39
CA THR A 134 -0.35 3.82 -2.94
C THR A 134 -1.71 3.27 -3.35
N THR A 135 -1.70 2.43 -4.39
CA THR A 135 -2.83 1.59 -4.76
C THR A 135 -2.49 0.12 -4.54
N VAL A 136 -3.30 -0.57 -3.74
CA VAL A 136 -3.14 -2.00 -3.47
C VAL A 136 -4.16 -2.80 -4.28
N ASP A 137 -3.68 -3.58 -5.26
CA ASP A 137 -4.46 -4.55 -6.01
C ASP A 137 -4.70 -5.82 -5.16
N LYS A 138 -5.95 -6.08 -4.80
CA LYS A 138 -6.32 -7.21 -3.91
C LYS A 138 -6.44 -8.55 -4.64
N ARG A 139 -6.06 -8.64 -5.92
CA ARG A 139 -6.16 -9.88 -6.71
C ARG A 139 -5.36 -11.06 -6.16
N THR A 140 -4.42 -10.82 -5.25
CA THR A 140 -3.67 -11.88 -4.55
C THR A 140 -4.45 -12.52 -3.40
N GLU A 141 -5.60 -11.96 -2.99
CA GLU A 141 -6.48 -12.56 -1.97
C GLU A 141 -7.13 -13.84 -2.53
N LYS A 142 -7.20 -14.91 -1.71
CA LYS A 142 -7.60 -16.26 -2.13
C LYS A 142 -9.01 -16.35 -2.72
N ASP A 143 -9.91 -15.47 -2.29
CA ASP A 143 -11.31 -15.38 -2.69
C ASP A 143 -11.54 -14.38 -3.85
N THR A 144 -10.48 -13.78 -4.39
CA THR A 144 -10.60 -12.89 -5.54
C THR A 144 -10.82 -13.67 -6.83
N THR A 145 -11.99 -13.44 -7.40
CA THR A 145 -12.40 -13.81 -8.76
C THR A 145 -12.33 -12.60 -9.68
N ARG A 146 -12.45 -12.82 -10.98
CA ARG A 146 -12.61 -11.72 -11.94
C ARG A 146 -13.79 -10.81 -11.64
N HIS A 147 -14.83 -11.27 -10.94
CA HIS A 147 -16.05 -10.50 -10.70
C HIS A 147 -16.03 -9.69 -9.41
N ASN A 148 -15.06 -9.86 -8.52
CA ASN A 148 -14.96 -9.17 -7.23
C ASN A 148 -13.54 -8.61 -6.98
N ILE A 149 -12.77 -8.35 -8.04
CA ILE A 149 -11.51 -7.61 -7.93
C ILE A 149 -11.78 -6.28 -7.24
N ARG A 150 -10.92 -5.98 -6.27
CA ARG A 150 -10.95 -4.77 -5.45
C ARG A 150 -9.59 -4.10 -5.43
N CYS A 151 -9.60 -2.79 -5.23
CA CYS A 151 -8.42 -1.99 -4.95
C CYS A 151 -8.65 -1.15 -3.70
N HIS A 152 -7.56 -0.82 -3.02
CA HIS A 152 -7.54 0.15 -1.94
C HIS A 152 -6.54 1.25 -2.27
N ILE A 153 -6.99 2.49 -2.23
CA ILE A 153 -6.17 3.68 -2.40
C ILE A 153 -5.86 4.24 -1.01
N SER A 154 -4.58 4.39 -0.70
CA SER A 154 -4.11 5.15 0.45
C SER A 154 -3.46 6.44 -0.04
N VAL A 155 -3.91 7.59 0.44
CA VAL A 155 -3.21 8.88 0.32
C VAL A 155 -2.55 9.15 1.66
N PHE A 156 -1.29 9.58 1.69
CA PHE A 156 -0.58 9.75 2.95
C PHE A 156 -0.56 11.19 3.44
N VAL A 157 -0.81 11.38 4.74
CA VAL A 157 -0.74 12.68 5.42
C VAL A 157 0.65 13.27 5.25
N ARG A 158 0.72 14.55 4.89
CA ARG A 158 1.99 15.26 4.68
C ARG A 158 2.40 16.04 5.92
N HIS A 159 3.70 15.96 6.23
CA HIS A 159 4.32 16.66 7.35
C HIS A 159 5.49 17.54 6.83
N PRO A 160 5.70 18.74 7.41
CA PRO A 160 4.92 19.37 8.47
C PRO A 160 3.57 19.91 7.95
N ALA A 161 2.64 20.17 8.88
CA ALA A 161 1.37 20.83 8.58
C ALA A 161 1.60 22.24 7.96
N PRO A 162 0.71 22.69 7.06
CA PRO A 162 0.85 23.98 6.39
C PRO A 162 0.71 25.13 7.40
N LYS A 163 1.58 26.13 7.28
CA LYS A 163 1.65 27.27 8.22
C LYS A 163 0.73 28.42 7.83
N ASN A 164 0.36 28.48 6.56
CA ASN A 164 -0.42 29.56 5.98
C ASN A 164 -1.36 29.04 4.89
N GLU A 165 -2.28 29.89 4.46
CA GLU A 165 -3.30 29.56 3.47
C GLU A 165 -2.71 29.13 2.12
N ALA A 166 -1.61 29.75 1.66
CA ALA A 166 -0.99 29.41 0.39
C ALA A 166 -0.37 27.99 0.42
N GLU A 167 0.27 27.64 1.54
CA GLU A 167 0.74 26.28 1.81
C GLU A 167 -0.41 25.28 1.90
N SER A 168 -1.54 25.64 2.54
CA SER A 168 -2.73 24.78 2.59
C SER A 168 -3.33 24.53 1.20
N VAL A 169 -3.40 25.56 0.33
CA VAL A 169 -3.85 25.40 -1.06
C VAL A 169 -2.90 24.47 -1.82
N THR A 170 -1.60 24.66 -1.64
CA THR A 170 -0.58 23.81 -2.28
C THR A 170 -0.69 22.35 -1.79
N LEU A 171 -0.87 22.15 -0.48
CA LEU A 171 -1.08 20.83 0.10
C LEU A 171 -2.34 20.15 -0.46
N LEU A 172 -3.45 20.88 -0.54
CA LEU A 172 -4.69 20.34 -1.11
C LEU A 172 -4.50 19.97 -2.59
N LYS A 173 -3.85 20.83 -3.39
CA LYS A 173 -3.51 20.48 -4.79
C LYS A 173 -2.70 19.19 -4.87
N ASN A 174 -1.72 19.05 -3.99
CA ASN A 174 -0.87 17.87 -3.95
C ASN A 174 -1.66 16.60 -3.54
N TYR A 175 -2.58 16.69 -2.58
CA TYR A 175 -3.47 15.58 -2.23
C TYR A 175 -4.38 15.19 -3.41
N LEU A 176 -4.98 16.17 -4.10
CA LEU A 176 -5.84 15.90 -5.26
C LEU A 176 -5.06 15.29 -6.43
N GLY A 177 -3.82 15.75 -6.65
CA GLY A 177 -2.90 15.18 -7.64
C GLY A 177 -2.57 13.72 -7.33
N THR A 178 -2.17 13.43 -6.10
CA THR A 178 -1.92 12.05 -5.63
C THR A 178 -3.18 11.18 -5.71
N LEU A 179 -4.34 11.70 -5.30
CA LEU A 179 -5.60 10.97 -5.39
C LEU A 179 -5.91 10.55 -6.84
N LEU A 180 -5.83 11.48 -7.79
CA LEU A 180 -6.07 11.18 -9.21
C LEU A 180 -5.04 10.20 -9.77
N HIS A 181 -3.76 10.36 -9.40
CA HIS A 181 -2.68 9.45 -9.76
C HIS A 181 -3.02 8.00 -9.35
N GLU A 182 -3.39 7.80 -8.08
CA GLU A 182 -3.75 6.49 -7.56
C GLU A 182 -5.08 5.96 -8.14
N MET A 183 -6.04 6.83 -8.46
CA MET A 183 -7.29 6.41 -9.12
C MET A 183 -7.04 5.81 -10.51
N ILE A 184 -6.03 6.28 -11.26
CA ILE A 184 -5.63 5.65 -12.53
C ILE A 184 -5.11 4.23 -12.27
N HIS A 185 -4.21 4.06 -11.29
CA HIS A 185 -3.68 2.75 -10.91
C HIS A 185 -4.78 1.79 -10.46
N ALA A 186 -5.76 2.28 -9.69
CA ALA A 186 -6.91 1.50 -9.25
C ALA A 186 -7.78 1.07 -10.44
N PHE A 187 -8.06 2.00 -11.37
CA PHE A 187 -8.82 1.70 -12.58
C PHE A 187 -8.13 0.63 -13.43
N PHE A 188 -6.83 0.77 -13.68
CA PHE A 188 -6.06 -0.24 -14.40
C PHE A 188 -6.04 -1.58 -13.66
N SER A 189 -5.85 -1.57 -12.35
CA SER A 189 -5.82 -2.79 -11.54
C SER A 189 -7.16 -3.53 -11.49
N ILE A 190 -8.29 -2.83 -11.58
CA ILE A 190 -9.62 -3.47 -11.63
C ILE A 190 -9.92 -3.98 -13.04
N TYR A 191 -9.68 -3.18 -14.08
CA TYR A 191 -10.25 -3.44 -15.41
C TYR A 191 -9.31 -4.09 -16.42
N VAL A 192 -7.99 -3.99 -16.23
CA VAL A 192 -7.00 -4.57 -17.15
C VAL A 192 -6.76 -6.07 -16.87
N CYS A 193 -6.69 -6.89 -17.94
CA CYS A 193 -6.40 -8.32 -17.82
C CYS A 193 -4.95 -8.54 -17.33
N LYS A 194 -4.79 -9.28 -16.22
CA LYS A 194 -3.49 -9.85 -15.78
C LYS A 194 -3.56 -11.38 -15.66
N CYS A 195 -4.41 -11.95 -16.52
CA CYS A 195 -4.97 -13.29 -16.44
C CYS A 195 -3.97 -14.42 -16.70
N ASN A 196 -2.94 -14.20 -17.51
CA ASN A 196 -1.92 -15.21 -17.82
C ASN A 196 -0.51 -14.61 -17.78
N ALA A 197 0.51 -15.48 -17.91
CA ALA A 197 1.90 -15.07 -17.91
C ALA A 197 2.27 -14.15 -19.09
N ALA A 198 1.54 -14.20 -20.22
CA ALA A 198 1.76 -13.29 -21.33
C ALA A 198 1.26 -11.87 -20.99
N CYS A 199 0.04 -11.72 -20.47
CA CYS A 199 -0.47 -10.43 -19.99
C CYS A 199 0.38 -9.84 -18.87
N ARG A 200 0.87 -10.69 -17.95
CA ARG A 200 1.76 -10.23 -16.87
C ARG A 200 3.13 -9.80 -17.36
N ARG A 201 3.72 -10.52 -18.33
CA ARG A 201 5.00 -10.10 -18.92
C ARG A 201 4.84 -8.78 -19.66
N LYS A 202 3.82 -8.67 -20.51
CA LYS A 202 3.52 -7.42 -21.23
C LYS A 202 3.28 -6.25 -20.29
N ALA A 203 2.70 -6.48 -19.12
CA ALA A 203 2.48 -5.40 -18.16
C ALA A 203 3.79 -4.67 -17.79
N LEU A 204 4.94 -5.35 -17.77
CA LEU A 204 6.21 -4.70 -17.42
C LEU A 204 6.80 -3.87 -18.58
N ASP A 205 6.27 -4.01 -19.80
CA ASP A 205 6.72 -3.25 -20.95
C ASP A 205 6.25 -1.79 -20.85
N LEU A 206 7.08 -0.85 -21.30
CA LEU A 206 6.80 0.60 -21.22
C LEU A 206 5.58 0.98 -22.07
N GLU A 207 5.34 0.26 -23.15
CA GLU A 207 4.19 0.42 -24.03
C GLU A 207 2.86 0.01 -23.35
N GLU A 208 2.92 -0.66 -22.19
CA GLU A 208 1.77 -1.17 -21.45
C GLU A 208 1.69 -0.59 -20.02
N SER A 209 2.13 -1.31 -18.97
CA SER A 209 2.10 -0.75 -17.60
C SER A 209 3.40 -0.10 -17.20
N GLY A 210 4.53 -0.46 -17.80
CA GLY A 210 5.86 -0.13 -17.27
C GLY A 210 6.21 -0.91 -16.00
N VAL A 211 7.47 -0.84 -15.61
CA VAL A 211 8.05 -1.49 -14.43
C VAL A 211 7.50 -0.86 -13.15
N THR A 212 7.31 0.45 -13.12
CA THR A 212 6.79 1.20 -11.96
C THR A 212 5.28 1.41 -12.01
N GLY A 213 4.61 0.96 -13.08
CA GLY A 213 3.18 1.20 -13.31
C GLY A 213 2.85 2.45 -14.12
N HIS A 214 3.87 3.20 -14.57
CA HIS A 214 3.73 4.48 -15.28
C HIS A 214 4.03 4.39 -16.79
N GLY A 215 3.67 3.28 -17.43
CA GLY A 215 3.82 3.09 -18.86
C GLY A 215 3.04 4.10 -19.72
N THR A 216 3.22 4.03 -21.03
CA THR A 216 2.65 4.94 -22.04
C THR A 216 1.12 5.14 -21.90
N PRO A 217 0.30 4.09 -21.74
CA PRO A 217 -1.12 4.22 -21.39
C PRO A 217 -1.42 5.03 -20.12
N TRP A 218 -0.63 4.85 -19.06
CA TRP A 218 -0.79 5.64 -17.83
C TRP A 218 -0.50 7.12 -18.10
N LEU A 219 0.60 7.42 -18.79
CA LEU A 219 1.01 8.80 -19.14
C LEU A 219 -0.04 9.49 -20.01
N ARG A 220 -0.65 8.78 -20.96
CA ARG A 220 -1.75 9.28 -21.80
C ARG A 220 -3.03 9.55 -20.99
N ALA A 221 -3.40 8.64 -20.09
CA ALA A 221 -4.54 8.83 -19.20
C ALA A 221 -4.32 10.04 -18.27
N ALA A 222 -3.15 10.11 -17.64
CA ALA A 222 -2.77 11.22 -16.76
C ALA A 222 -2.78 12.57 -17.50
N ARG A 223 -2.26 12.64 -18.74
CA ARG A 223 -2.31 13.86 -19.56
C ARG A 223 -3.75 14.30 -19.84
N SER A 224 -4.63 13.35 -20.16
CA SER A 224 -6.04 13.62 -20.42
C SER A 224 -6.73 14.18 -19.17
N ILE A 225 -6.44 13.59 -18.00
CA ILE A 225 -6.94 14.04 -16.71
C ILE A 225 -6.42 15.44 -16.37
N GLU A 226 -5.11 15.69 -16.47
CA GLU A 226 -4.54 17.03 -16.20
C GLU A 226 -5.18 18.11 -17.08
N ARG A 227 -5.36 17.84 -18.37
CA ARG A 227 -6.05 18.75 -19.29
C ARG A 227 -7.49 18.99 -18.86
N PHE A 228 -8.24 17.93 -18.53
CA PHE A 228 -9.62 18.04 -18.09
C PHE A 228 -9.76 18.80 -16.77
N VAL A 229 -8.92 18.51 -15.79
CA VAL A 229 -8.95 19.17 -14.48
C VAL A 229 -8.60 20.65 -14.63
N ARG A 230 -7.61 20.99 -15.47
CA ARG A 230 -7.23 22.38 -15.76
C ARG A 230 -8.30 23.14 -16.53
N GLN A 231 -8.85 22.57 -17.60
CA GLN A 231 -9.75 23.28 -18.51
C GLN A 231 -11.22 23.14 -18.13
N GLY A 232 -11.64 21.92 -17.79
CA GLY A 232 -13.02 21.58 -17.43
C GLY A 232 -13.36 21.92 -15.98
N LEU A 233 -12.48 21.56 -15.03
CA LEU A 233 -12.72 21.81 -13.60
C LEU A 233 -12.05 23.09 -13.08
N ARG A 234 -11.27 23.80 -13.92
CA ARG A 234 -10.57 25.04 -13.59
C ARG A 234 -9.63 24.92 -12.39
N MET A 235 -9.03 23.74 -12.19
CA MET A 235 -8.05 23.49 -11.15
C MET A 235 -6.70 23.17 -11.78
N ASP A 236 -5.64 23.84 -11.33
CA ASP A 236 -4.29 23.50 -11.77
C ASP A 236 -3.70 22.44 -10.84
N ILE A 237 -3.94 21.18 -11.21
CA ILE A 237 -3.49 19.96 -10.52
C ILE A 237 -2.51 19.24 -11.44
N ARG A 238 -1.34 18.88 -10.90
CA ARG A 238 -0.35 18.03 -11.57
C ARG A 238 -0.43 16.62 -10.99
N LEU A 239 -0.36 15.62 -11.85
CA LEU A 239 -0.33 14.20 -11.50
C LEU A 239 1.11 13.65 -11.40
N GLY A 240 2.10 14.50 -11.67
CA GLY A 240 3.52 14.18 -11.60
C GLY A 240 3.98 13.32 -12.79
N ARG A 241 3.56 13.67 -14.01
CA ARG A 241 3.81 12.82 -15.19
C ARG A 241 5.28 12.78 -15.58
N GLU A 242 5.96 13.92 -15.49
CA GLU A 242 7.38 14.02 -15.82
C GLU A 242 8.22 13.24 -14.81
N GLU A 243 7.88 13.36 -13.52
CA GLU A 243 8.47 12.63 -12.41
C GLU A 243 8.23 11.11 -12.57
N ALA A 244 7.01 10.71 -12.91
CA ALA A 244 6.65 9.31 -13.16
C ALA A 244 7.40 8.71 -14.36
N LEU A 245 7.53 9.46 -15.47
CA LEU A 245 8.28 9.01 -16.63
C LEU A 245 9.79 8.92 -16.34
N GLY A 246 10.36 9.90 -15.64
CA GLY A 246 11.77 9.88 -15.27
C GLY A 246 12.11 8.66 -14.42
N LEU A 247 11.30 8.35 -13.40
CA LEU A 247 11.45 7.14 -12.59
C LEU A 247 11.32 5.86 -13.43
N GLU A 248 10.32 5.80 -14.31
CA GLU A 248 10.07 4.64 -15.16
C GLU A 248 11.23 4.35 -16.12
N LEU A 249 11.81 5.39 -16.73
CA LEU A 249 12.96 5.25 -17.62
C LEU A 249 14.20 4.75 -16.87
N ILE A 250 14.50 5.33 -15.70
CA ILE A 250 15.65 4.91 -14.88
C ILE A 250 15.48 3.47 -14.37
N VAL A 251 14.32 3.13 -13.80
CA VAL A 251 14.08 1.78 -13.27
C VAL A 251 13.98 0.75 -14.39
N GLY A 252 13.50 1.16 -15.56
CA GLY A 252 13.38 0.32 -16.75
C GLY A 252 14.69 0.16 -17.55
N ASP A 253 15.77 0.84 -17.16
CA ASP A 253 17.03 0.94 -17.93
C ASP A 253 16.77 1.37 -19.39
N LYS A 254 16.00 2.45 -19.54
CA LYS A 254 15.59 3.01 -20.84
C LYS A 254 16.06 4.45 -20.98
N GLU A 255 16.49 4.75 -22.18
CA GLU A 255 16.88 6.10 -22.57
C GLU A 255 15.66 6.98 -22.91
N ILE A 256 15.82 8.29 -22.79
CA ILE A 256 14.73 9.25 -23.05
C ILE A 256 14.17 9.20 -24.48
N TRP A 257 14.99 8.79 -25.46
CA TRP A 257 14.60 8.73 -26.88
C TRP A 257 13.64 7.57 -27.21
N TYR A 258 13.38 6.66 -26.25
CA TYR A 258 12.34 5.64 -26.40
C TYR A 258 10.91 6.22 -26.37
N VAL A 259 10.76 7.46 -25.93
CA VAL A 259 9.46 8.11 -25.75
C VAL A 259 9.36 9.37 -26.58
N ASP A 260 8.26 9.51 -27.31
CA ASP A 260 7.92 10.75 -28.01
C ASP A 260 7.37 11.78 -27.01
N LEU A 261 8.28 12.60 -26.45
CA LEU A 261 7.93 13.63 -25.47
C LEU A 261 7.04 14.73 -26.06
N GLU A 262 7.18 15.01 -27.37
CA GLU A 262 6.36 16.00 -28.05
C GLU A 262 4.91 15.51 -28.13
N ASP A 263 4.70 14.26 -28.57
CA ASP A 263 3.38 13.64 -28.53
C ASP A 263 2.82 13.63 -27.11
N MET A 264 3.64 13.31 -26.09
CA MET A 264 3.20 13.33 -24.69
C MET A 264 3.01 14.74 -24.09
N GLY A 265 3.41 15.80 -24.81
CA GLY A 265 3.39 17.18 -24.32
C GLY A 265 4.17 17.33 -23.02
N MET A 266 5.41 16.86 -23.01
CA MET A 266 6.35 16.98 -21.90
C MET A 266 7.59 17.75 -22.36
N ASP A 267 8.14 18.54 -21.45
CA ASP A 267 9.39 19.24 -21.68
C ASP A 267 10.59 18.32 -21.44
N ARG A 268 11.51 18.24 -22.41
CA ARG A 268 12.64 17.32 -22.37
C ARG A 268 13.60 17.63 -21.22
N ASP A 269 13.87 18.91 -20.98
CA ASP A 269 14.80 19.32 -19.92
C ASP A 269 14.23 19.01 -18.54
N THR A 270 12.92 19.17 -18.38
CA THR A 270 12.21 18.74 -17.19
C THR A 270 12.33 17.24 -16.96
N VAL A 271 12.03 16.40 -17.96
CA VAL A 271 12.15 14.93 -17.82
C VAL A 271 13.60 14.51 -17.53
N ASN A 272 14.59 15.08 -18.21
CA ASN A 272 16.02 14.83 -17.94
C ASN A 272 16.39 15.15 -16.49
N ARG A 273 15.96 16.31 -15.98
CA ARG A 273 16.22 16.68 -14.58
C ARG A 273 15.60 15.68 -13.60
N GLU A 274 14.39 15.21 -13.87
CA GLU A 274 13.77 14.17 -13.03
C GLU A 274 14.54 12.85 -13.12
N MET A 275 14.99 12.43 -14.30
CA MET A 275 15.85 11.25 -14.49
C MET A 275 17.15 11.35 -13.69
N ASP A 276 17.86 12.48 -13.79
CA ASP A 276 19.11 12.74 -13.04
C ASP A 276 18.88 12.68 -11.53
N TRP A 277 17.76 13.27 -11.06
CA TRP A 277 17.39 13.24 -9.66
C TRP A 277 17.11 11.81 -9.16
N PHE A 278 16.35 11.01 -9.94
CA PHE A 278 16.07 9.62 -9.59
C PHE A 278 17.31 8.72 -9.65
N ALA A 279 18.22 8.93 -10.60
CA ALA A 279 19.48 8.22 -10.67
C ALA A 279 20.30 8.44 -9.38
N GLY A 280 20.49 9.70 -8.98
CA GLY A 280 21.18 10.02 -7.73
C GLY A 280 20.48 9.48 -6.48
N PHE A 281 19.14 9.49 -6.46
CA PHE A 281 18.36 8.94 -5.35
C PHE A 281 18.50 7.41 -5.23
N ILE A 282 18.49 6.68 -6.35
CA ILE A 282 18.68 5.22 -6.36
C ILE A 282 20.08 4.87 -5.89
N ASP A 283 21.11 5.59 -6.36
CA ASP A 283 22.49 5.41 -5.91
C ASP A 283 22.62 5.62 -4.39
N GLU A 284 21.98 6.67 -3.85
CA GLU A 284 21.97 6.92 -2.39
C GLU A 284 21.26 5.79 -1.61
N LEU A 285 20.15 5.28 -2.14
CA LEU A 285 19.42 4.17 -1.53
C LEU A 285 20.23 2.87 -1.54
N GLU A 286 20.93 2.57 -2.64
CA GLU A 286 21.80 1.41 -2.75
C GLU A 286 22.99 1.50 -1.80
N GLU A 287 23.59 2.70 -1.68
CA GLU A 287 24.65 2.98 -0.72
C GLU A 287 24.17 2.77 0.71
N ARG A 288 23.00 3.29 1.07
CA ARG A 288 22.42 3.11 2.41
C ARG A 288 22.20 1.64 2.72
N LYS A 289 21.65 0.87 1.78
CA LYS A 289 21.47 -0.59 1.92
C LYS A 289 22.81 -1.33 2.01
N ARG A 290 23.88 -0.83 1.38
CA ARG A 290 25.23 -1.40 1.52
C ARG A 290 25.75 -1.20 2.93
N ILE A 291 25.67 0.03 3.46
CA ILE A 291 26.08 0.37 4.83
C ILE A 291 25.30 -0.46 5.87
N GLU A 292 23.98 -0.60 5.70
CA GLU A 292 23.14 -1.41 6.58
C GLU A 292 23.57 -2.90 6.58
N ARG A 293 23.77 -3.49 5.40
CA ARG A 293 24.29 -4.87 5.28
C ARG A 293 25.67 -5.05 5.91
N GLU A 294 26.56 -4.09 5.75
CA GLU A 294 27.90 -4.13 6.37
C GLU A 294 27.81 -4.01 7.91
N SER A 295 26.90 -3.17 8.41
CA SER A 295 26.61 -3.03 9.84
C SER A 295 26.05 -4.33 10.42
N ASP A 296 25.07 -4.94 9.77
CA ASP A 296 24.47 -6.21 10.20
C ASP A 296 25.50 -7.34 10.17
N ALA A 297 26.31 -7.43 9.12
CA ALA A 297 27.40 -8.41 9.02
C ALA A 297 28.44 -8.21 10.13
N ARG A 298 28.75 -6.96 10.48
CA ARG A 298 29.65 -6.65 11.60
C ARG A 298 29.04 -7.06 12.94
N LEU A 299 27.75 -6.82 13.15
CA LEU A 299 27.04 -7.21 14.36
C LEU A 299 26.99 -8.74 14.51
N GLU A 300 26.67 -9.45 13.44
CA GLU A 300 26.66 -10.92 13.39
C GLU A 300 28.06 -11.49 13.69
N LYS A 301 29.12 -10.87 13.16
CA LYS A 301 30.51 -11.26 13.44
C LYS A 301 30.85 -11.10 14.92
N LEU A 302 30.48 -9.98 15.54
CA LEU A 302 30.71 -9.74 16.97
C LEU A 302 29.93 -10.72 17.85
N GLU A 303 28.70 -11.07 17.45
CA GLU A 303 27.89 -12.07 18.13
C GLU A 303 28.52 -13.47 18.05
N LYS A 304 28.99 -13.89 16.87
CA LYS A 304 29.72 -15.15 16.70
C LYS A 304 30.98 -15.19 17.55
N GLU A 305 31.72 -14.08 17.64
CA GLU A 305 32.92 -13.99 18.50
C GLU A 305 32.57 -14.07 19.99
N ARG A 306 31.48 -13.42 20.43
CA ARG A 306 30.95 -13.52 21.80
C ARG A 306 30.62 -14.98 22.14
N LEU A 307 29.83 -15.65 21.29
CA LEU A 307 29.45 -17.06 21.48
C LEU A 307 30.66 -17.99 21.51
N LEU A 308 31.66 -17.74 20.67
CA LEU A 308 32.90 -18.53 20.67
C LEU A 308 33.70 -18.34 21.97
N ARG A 309 33.74 -17.13 22.53
CA ARG A 309 34.37 -16.86 23.83
C ARG A 309 33.65 -17.58 24.96
N GLU A 310 32.32 -17.47 25.02
CA GLU A 310 31.48 -18.16 26.00
C GLU A 310 31.67 -19.69 25.91
N TRP A 311 31.72 -20.24 24.70
CA TRP A 311 31.98 -21.67 24.49
C TRP A 311 33.36 -22.10 24.99
N LYS A 312 34.41 -21.30 24.71
CA LYS A 312 35.77 -21.57 25.21
C LYS A 312 35.85 -21.48 26.74
N GLU A 313 35.17 -20.53 27.35
CA GLU A 313 35.09 -20.40 28.81
C GLU A 313 34.35 -21.58 29.43
N LYS A 314 33.25 -22.02 28.82
CA LYS A 314 32.54 -23.23 29.23
C LYS A 314 33.43 -24.47 29.15
N GLN A 315 34.19 -24.65 28.07
CA GLN A 315 35.16 -25.74 27.92
C GLN A 315 36.26 -25.67 28.99
N LYS A 316 36.79 -24.48 29.30
CA LYS A 316 37.76 -24.29 30.39
C LYS A 316 37.17 -24.65 31.75
N LYS A 317 35.93 -24.24 32.01
CA LYS A 317 35.21 -24.54 33.26
C LYS A 317 34.96 -26.04 33.40
N GLU A 318 34.47 -26.70 32.36
CA GLU A 318 34.26 -28.16 32.32
C GLU A 318 35.58 -28.92 32.52
N LYS A 319 36.68 -28.47 31.90
CA LYS A 319 38.00 -29.06 32.11
C LYS A 319 38.47 -28.90 33.56
N LEU A 320 38.31 -27.71 34.14
CA LEU A 320 38.68 -27.45 35.53
C LEU A 320 37.87 -28.31 36.50
N GLU A 321 36.56 -28.46 36.25
CA GLU A 321 35.66 -29.29 37.03
C GLU A 321 36.03 -30.79 36.91
N ARG A 322 36.39 -31.26 35.71
CA ARG A 322 36.90 -32.62 35.48
C ARG A 322 38.22 -32.89 36.21
N GLU A 323 39.10 -31.90 36.33
CA GLU A 323 40.38 -32.02 37.04
C GLU A 323 40.26 -31.87 38.56
N ARG A 324 39.19 -31.24 39.06
CA ARG A 324 38.95 -30.98 40.49
C ARG A 324 39.10 -32.23 41.38
N PRO A 325 38.45 -33.39 41.11
CA PRO A 325 38.58 -34.56 41.97
C PRO A 325 40.01 -35.11 42.04
N ALA A 326 40.77 -35.03 40.95
CA ALA A 326 42.17 -35.44 40.93
C ALA A 326 43.06 -34.52 41.77
N LYS A 327 42.81 -33.19 41.73
CA LYS A 327 43.50 -32.21 42.58
C LYS A 327 43.15 -32.43 44.06
N GLU A 328 41.88 -32.59 44.38
CA GLU A 328 41.42 -32.88 45.75
C GLU A 328 41.99 -34.21 46.29
N ALA A 329 42.11 -35.25 45.45
CA ALA A 329 42.72 -36.52 45.85
C ALA A 329 44.23 -36.37 46.14
N LYS A 330 44.95 -35.60 45.32
CA LYS A 330 46.38 -35.29 45.54
C LYS A 330 46.58 -34.49 46.83
N GLU A 331 45.75 -33.48 47.07
CA GLU A 331 45.80 -32.67 48.30
C GLU A 331 45.48 -33.50 49.54
N LYS A 332 44.42 -34.32 49.51
CA LYS A 332 44.09 -35.26 50.60
C LYS A 332 45.24 -36.22 50.87
N LYS A 333 45.91 -36.72 49.84
CA LYS A 333 47.12 -37.57 49.98
C LYS A 333 48.26 -36.80 50.64
N TYR A 334 48.56 -35.59 50.18
CA TYR A 334 49.60 -34.74 50.77
C TYR A 334 49.35 -34.46 52.25
N ILE A 335 48.12 -34.06 52.62
CA ILE A 335 47.74 -33.83 54.02
C ILE A 335 47.92 -35.11 54.85
N LYS A 336 47.55 -36.27 54.31
CA LYS A 336 47.74 -37.57 54.96
C LYS A 336 49.24 -37.86 55.19
N ASP A 337 50.08 -37.61 54.20
CA ASP A 337 51.52 -37.84 54.27
C ASP A 337 52.19 -36.91 55.30
N VAL A 338 51.84 -35.62 55.31
CA VAL A 338 52.31 -34.64 56.32
C VAL A 338 51.90 -35.08 57.73
N ARG A 339 50.64 -35.51 57.91
CA ARG A 339 50.15 -35.99 59.21
C ARG A 339 50.92 -37.21 59.68
N VAL A 340 51.23 -38.16 58.78
CA VAL A 340 52.06 -39.32 59.08
C VAL A 340 53.48 -38.91 59.48
N ALA A 341 54.08 -37.94 58.79
CA ALA A 341 55.41 -37.42 59.12
C ALA A 341 55.46 -36.77 60.51
N ILE A 342 54.49 -35.92 60.84
CA ILE A 342 54.36 -35.30 62.18
C ILE A 342 54.22 -36.38 63.26
N LEU A 343 53.34 -37.37 63.06
CA LEU A 343 53.16 -38.45 64.02
C LEU A 343 54.44 -39.29 64.21
N LYS A 344 55.21 -39.53 63.15
CA LYS A 344 56.51 -40.20 63.23
C LYS A 344 57.53 -39.38 64.03
N ASP A 345 57.61 -38.07 63.79
CA ASP A 345 58.50 -37.17 64.53
C ASP A 345 58.13 -37.10 66.01
N LEU A 346 56.84 -36.93 66.33
CA LEU A 346 56.33 -36.95 67.71
C LEU A 346 56.65 -38.27 68.41
N ARG A 347 56.49 -39.42 67.74
CA ARG A 347 56.90 -40.73 68.29
C ARG A 347 58.41 -40.81 68.53
N LYS A 348 59.23 -40.28 67.62
CA LYS A 348 60.71 -40.28 67.76
C LYS A 348 61.17 -39.40 68.93
N LYS A 349 60.56 -38.21 69.09
CA LYS A 349 60.80 -37.30 70.22
C LYS A 349 60.32 -37.90 71.54
N SER A 350 59.17 -38.57 71.55
CA SER A 350 58.66 -39.32 72.71
C SER A 350 59.61 -40.43 73.18
N ARG A 351 60.35 -41.08 72.27
CA ARG A 351 61.36 -42.10 72.62
C ARG A 351 62.67 -41.51 73.18
N ARG A 352 62.97 -40.23 72.94
CA ARG A 352 64.22 -39.56 73.39
C ARG A 352 64.03 -38.65 74.60
N GLY A 353 62.81 -38.18 74.86
CA GLY A 353 62.48 -37.46 76.08
C GLY A 353 62.16 -38.42 77.21
N ASN A 354 62.85 -38.28 78.34
CA ASN A 354 62.54 -38.98 79.59
C ASN A 354 61.05 -38.81 79.94
N TRP A 355 60.26 -39.86 79.74
CA TRP A 355 58.79 -39.92 79.78
C TRP A 355 58.18 -39.55 81.16
N LYS A 356 59.01 -39.23 82.16
CA LYS A 356 58.58 -38.89 83.52
C LYS A 356 58.01 -37.48 83.68
N VAL A 357 58.14 -36.57 82.70
CA VAL A 357 57.68 -35.16 82.87
C VAL A 357 56.27 -34.89 82.31
N PHE A 358 55.75 -35.71 81.38
CA PHE A 358 54.48 -35.40 80.69
C PHE A 358 53.20 -35.99 81.33
N LYS A 359 53.26 -36.49 82.57
CA LYS A 359 52.07 -36.98 83.31
C LYS A 359 51.31 -35.91 84.11
N ARG A 360 51.72 -34.63 84.13
CA ARG A 360 51.18 -33.65 85.11
C ARG A 360 50.33 -32.49 84.58
N ILE A 361 50.01 -32.40 83.29
CA ILE A 361 49.17 -31.30 82.78
C ILE A 361 48.11 -31.83 81.81
N ALA A 362 47.11 -32.51 82.36
CA ALA A 362 45.84 -32.74 81.70
C ALA A 362 44.71 -32.41 82.69
N ARG A 363 44.59 -31.13 83.04
CA ARG A 363 43.36 -30.59 83.61
C ARG A 363 42.46 -30.14 82.46
N PRO A 364 41.17 -30.53 82.43
CA PRO A 364 40.24 -30.09 81.41
C PRO A 364 39.90 -28.62 81.66
N VAL A 365 40.51 -27.71 80.90
CA VAL A 365 40.01 -26.33 80.83
C VAL A 365 38.81 -26.33 79.90
N ARG A 366 37.61 -26.46 80.49
CA ARG A 366 36.35 -26.04 79.86
C ARG A 366 36.47 -24.54 79.57
N ARG A 367 36.86 -24.18 78.35
CA ARG A 367 36.54 -22.86 77.79
C ARG A 367 35.15 -22.97 77.19
N HIS A 368 34.18 -22.33 77.85
CA HIS A 368 32.95 -21.90 77.21
C HIS A 368 33.34 -20.97 76.06
N ILE A 369 33.25 -21.47 74.83
CA ILE A 369 33.17 -20.62 73.65
C ILE A 369 31.73 -20.14 73.62
N ALA A 370 31.53 -18.87 73.98
CA ALA A 370 30.30 -18.16 73.74
C ALA A 370 29.95 -18.30 72.26
N GLN A 371 28.71 -18.74 72.00
CA GLN A 371 28.12 -18.62 70.67
C GLN A 371 28.19 -17.15 70.26
N PRO A 372 28.63 -16.82 69.04
CA PRO A 372 28.33 -15.51 68.49
C PRO A 372 26.82 -15.45 68.27
N THR A 373 26.17 -14.62 69.08
CA THR A 373 24.80 -14.15 68.85
C THR A 373 24.78 -13.49 67.48
N LEU A 374 24.14 -14.14 66.52
CA LEU A 374 23.66 -13.51 65.30
C LEU A 374 22.60 -12.49 65.73
N GLY A 375 23.00 -11.21 65.75
CA GLY A 375 22.06 -10.12 65.88
C GLY A 375 21.16 -10.05 64.65
N PRO A 376 19.85 -9.79 64.81
CA PRO A 376 19.05 -9.22 63.74
C PRO A 376 19.52 -7.78 63.50
N ASP A 377 19.34 -7.29 62.28
CA ASP A 377 19.57 -5.90 61.82
C ASP A 377 20.70 -5.80 60.78
N ASP A 378 20.37 -6.24 59.56
CA ASP A 378 20.55 -5.46 58.32
C ASP A 378 20.09 -6.31 57.13
N ALA A 379 18.76 -6.41 57.02
CA ALA A 379 18.09 -6.86 55.81
C ALA A 379 17.88 -5.66 54.88
N THR A 380 18.94 -5.17 54.24
CA THR A 380 18.78 -4.34 53.04
C THR A 380 20.01 -4.49 52.14
N LEU A 381 19.78 -4.85 50.87
CA LEU A 381 20.73 -4.92 49.75
C LEU A 381 21.66 -6.15 49.68
N ALA A 382 21.12 -7.30 49.25
CA ALA A 382 21.70 -8.16 48.20
C ALA A 382 21.01 -9.55 48.13
N GLN A 383 19.82 -9.61 47.53
CA GLN A 383 19.25 -10.86 47.00
C GLN A 383 18.64 -10.58 45.63
N ALA A 384 19.50 -10.62 44.62
CA ALA A 384 19.10 -10.68 43.22
C ALA A 384 20.05 -11.65 42.51
N ALA A 385 19.83 -12.95 42.69
CA ALA A 385 20.08 -13.99 41.67
C ALA A 385 19.83 -15.40 42.22
N ALA A 386 19.04 -16.16 41.46
CA ALA A 386 18.92 -17.63 41.46
C ALA A 386 18.03 -18.29 42.53
N PHE A 387 16.70 -18.21 42.31
CA PHE A 387 15.79 -19.33 42.56
C PHE A 387 15.41 -19.99 41.21
N PRO A 388 15.26 -21.33 41.15
CA PRO A 388 14.64 -21.98 40.02
C PRO A 388 13.15 -21.64 39.98
N LEU A 389 12.68 -21.16 38.82
CA LEU A 389 11.28 -20.87 38.57
C LEU A 389 10.43 -22.16 38.72
N PRO A 390 9.25 -22.10 39.35
CA PRO A 390 8.28 -23.18 39.28
C PRO A 390 7.78 -23.37 37.83
N PRO A 391 7.38 -24.59 37.44
CA PRO A 391 6.85 -24.84 36.11
C PRO A 391 5.62 -23.97 35.85
N SER A 392 5.60 -23.32 34.69
CA SER A 392 4.50 -22.49 34.24
C SER A 392 3.19 -23.29 34.23
N PRO A 393 2.07 -22.75 34.74
CA PRO A 393 0.77 -23.36 34.56
C PRO A 393 0.42 -23.40 33.06
N PRO A 394 -0.33 -24.41 32.60
CA PRO A 394 -0.76 -24.50 31.22
C PRO A 394 -1.57 -23.24 30.83
N PRO A 395 -1.49 -22.78 29.57
CA PRO A 395 -2.19 -21.59 29.13
C PRO A 395 -3.69 -21.78 29.33
N SER A 396 -4.29 -20.90 30.14
CA SER A 396 -5.73 -20.81 30.29
C SER A 396 -6.32 -20.43 28.94
N GLU A 397 -7.27 -21.22 28.45
CA GLU A 397 -8.02 -20.90 27.23
C GLU A 397 -8.63 -19.50 27.36
N PRO A 398 -8.56 -18.67 26.31
CA PRO A 398 -9.18 -17.35 26.33
C PRO A 398 -10.69 -17.51 26.55
N PRO A 399 -11.30 -16.73 27.46
CA PRO A 399 -12.73 -16.79 27.66
C PRO A 399 -13.43 -16.51 26.33
N SER A 400 -14.34 -17.41 25.96
CA SER A 400 -15.16 -17.24 24.76
C SER A 400 -15.84 -15.88 24.79
N PRO A 401 -15.82 -15.11 23.68
CA PRO A 401 -16.48 -13.81 23.64
C PRO A 401 -17.96 -13.99 23.95
N PRO A 402 -18.58 -13.08 24.73
CA PRO A 402 -19.99 -13.14 25.03
C PRO A 402 -20.78 -13.15 23.72
N ARG A 403 -21.70 -14.13 23.58
CA ARG A 403 -22.59 -14.22 22.42
C ARG A 403 -23.34 -12.90 22.29
N SER A 404 -23.20 -12.28 21.12
CA SER A 404 -23.96 -11.08 20.77
C SER A 404 -25.46 -11.39 20.88
N PRO A 405 -26.26 -10.51 21.49
CA PRO A 405 -27.71 -10.69 21.51
C PRO A 405 -28.26 -10.71 20.07
N PRO A 406 -29.33 -11.48 19.81
CA PRO A 406 -29.95 -11.52 18.49
C PRO A 406 -30.45 -10.11 18.11
N PRO A 407 -30.33 -9.72 16.83
CA PRO A 407 -30.81 -8.42 16.37
C PRO A 407 -32.32 -8.31 16.60
N PRO A 408 -32.81 -7.10 16.95
CA PRO A 408 -34.24 -6.87 17.10
C PRO A 408 -34.96 -7.12 15.76
N PRO A 409 -36.22 -7.59 15.80
CA PRO A 409 -37.01 -7.78 14.59
C PRO A 409 -37.17 -6.45 13.84
N PRO A 410 -37.16 -6.45 12.50
CA PRO A 410 -37.31 -5.25 11.71
C PRO A 410 -38.70 -4.62 11.97
N PRO A 411 -38.78 -3.27 11.99
CA PRO A 411 -40.06 -2.59 12.15
C PRO A 411 -41.02 -2.93 11.01
N PRO A 412 -42.33 -3.01 11.28
CA PRO A 412 -43.33 -3.27 10.25
C PRO A 412 -43.30 -2.18 9.18
N LEU A 413 -43.35 -2.62 7.91
CA LEU A 413 -43.39 -1.73 6.75
C LEU A 413 -44.63 -0.82 6.82
N PRO A 414 -44.47 0.49 6.60
CA PRO A 414 -45.62 1.40 6.53
C PRO A 414 -46.48 1.07 5.31
N ALA A 415 -47.80 1.11 5.52
CA ALA A 415 -48.79 0.88 4.48
C ALA A 415 -48.66 1.92 3.35
N PRO A 416 -48.81 1.50 2.08
CA PRO A 416 -48.67 2.40 0.94
C PRO A 416 -49.75 3.47 0.97
N THR A 417 -49.33 4.73 1.15
CA THR A 417 -50.20 5.90 1.06
C THR A 417 -50.45 6.20 -0.41
N LEU A 418 -51.72 6.15 -0.82
CA LEU A 418 -52.17 6.56 -2.15
C LEU A 418 -51.93 8.06 -2.35
N GLN A 419 -51.12 8.43 -3.34
CA GLN A 419 -50.93 9.84 -3.72
C GLN A 419 -52.13 10.34 -4.52
N PRO A 420 -52.69 11.52 -4.18
CA PRO A 420 -53.66 12.20 -5.02
C PRO A 420 -52.97 13.03 -6.11
N THR A 421 -53.60 13.01 -7.27
CA THR A 421 -53.27 13.71 -8.51
C THR A 421 -53.10 15.22 -8.29
N ILE A 422 -51.92 15.79 -8.59
CA ILE A 422 -51.66 17.22 -8.51
C ILE A 422 -51.95 17.88 -9.87
N ARG A 423 -52.88 18.84 -9.86
CA ARG A 423 -53.09 19.87 -10.91
C ARG A 423 -52.06 20.99 -10.74
N LEU A 424 -51.49 21.45 -11.86
CA LEU A 424 -50.61 22.63 -11.94
C LEU A 424 -51.41 23.95 -11.89
N PRO A 425 -50.91 24.99 -11.19
CA PRO A 425 -51.28 26.39 -11.44
C PRO A 425 -50.17 27.17 -12.17
N PRO A 426 -50.50 28.34 -12.76
CA PRO A 426 -49.60 29.11 -13.62
C PRO A 426 -48.67 30.07 -12.86
N ALA A 427 -47.69 30.56 -13.62
CA ALA A 427 -46.51 31.31 -13.24
C ALA A 427 -46.74 32.63 -12.48
N ALA A 428 -45.88 32.89 -11.48
CA ALA A 428 -45.56 34.24 -11.01
C ALA A 428 -44.16 34.32 -10.35
N ALA A 429 -43.42 35.35 -10.75
CA ALA A 429 -42.29 36.08 -10.12
C ALA A 429 -41.37 35.36 -9.09
N LEU A 430 -40.10 35.19 -9.47
CA LEU A 430 -39.02 34.76 -8.57
C LEU A 430 -38.29 35.96 -7.96
N ALA A 431 -38.50 36.15 -6.66
CA ALA A 431 -37.50 36.71 -5.75
C ALA A 431 -36.54 35.60 -5.30
N LEU A 432 -35.25 35.91 -5.16
CA LEU A 432 -34.20 34.98 -4.72
C LEU A 432 -34.35 34.61 -3.23
N PRO A 433 -34.30 33.31 -2.86
CA PRO A 433 -34.23 32.89 -1.46
C PRO A 433 -32.78 32.62 -1.01
N PRO A 434 -32.51 32.55 0.32
CA PRO A 434 -31.18 32.40 0.89
C PRO A 434 -30.59 30.99 0.68
N LEU A 435 -29.29 30.94 0.38
CA LEU A 435 -28.47 29.72 0.22
C LEU A 435 -28.15 29.07 1.57
N HIS A 436 -29.10 28.35 2.17
CA HIS A 436 -28.81 27.36 3.21
C HIS A 436 -29.76 26.18 3.05
N HIS A 437 -29.19 24.96 2.96
CA HIS A 437 -29.84 23.63 2.78
C HIS A 437 -29.90 23.13 1.32
N ASN A 438 -28.92 22.30 0.93
CA ASN A 438 -29.11 21.15 0.00
C ASN A 438 -27.79 20.38 -0.27
N LEU A 439 -27.17 19.79 0.75
CA LEU A 439 -26.09 18.80 0.55
C LEU A 439 -26.27 17.49 1.34
N HIS A 440 -27.17 17.43 2.33
CA HIS A 440 -27.54 16.18 3.01
C HIS A 440 -28.31 15.18 2.11
N HIS A 441 -28.70 15.58 0.88
CA HIS A 441 -29.47 14.72 -0.02
C HIS A 441 -28.62 13.85 -0.96
N LEU A 442 -27.31 14.10 -1.07
CA LEU A 442 -26.43 13.31 -1.96
C LEU A 442 -26.14 11.90 -1.41
N ASP A 443 -26.05 11.72 -0.09
CA ASP A 443 -25.83 10.40 0.53
C ASP A 443 -27.09 9.51 0.48
N HIS A 444 -28.29 10.09 0.47
CA HIS A 444 -29.52 9.31 0.54
C HIS A 444 -30.05 8.82 -0.82
N ASP A 445 -29.82 9.57 -1.90
CA ASP A 445 -30.29 9.19 -3.25
C ASP A 445 -29.36 8.18 -3.97
N LEU A 446 -28.12 8.03 -3.52
CA LEU A 446 -27.14 7.10 -4.12
C LEU A 446 -27.22 5.67 -3.55
N HIS A 447 -27.83 5.45 -2.38
CA HIS A 447 -27.75 4.15 -1.68
C HIS A 447 -29.02 3.29 -1.64
N HIS A 448 -30.20 3.79 -2.05
CA HIS A 448 -31.46 3.03 -1.93
C HIS A 448 -32.21 2.81 -3.25
N ARG A 449 -31.77 1.82 -4.06
CA ARG A 449 -32.66 1.05 -4.98
C ARG A 449 -32.14 -0.37 -5.20
N LEU A 450 -32.37 -1.25 -4.23
CA LEU A 450 -32.29 -2.70 -4.42
C LEU A 450 -33.58 -3.33 -3.87
N LEU A 451 -34.50 -3.69 -4.76
CA LEU A 451 -35.56 -4.67 -4.50
C LEU A 451 -35.56 -5.69 -5.65
N PRO A 452 -35.77 -6.99 -5.37
CA PRO A 452 -35.70 -8.03 -6.39
C PRO A 452 -37.05 -8.21 -7.10
N SER A 453 -37.09 -8.03 -8.43
CA SER A 453 -38.23 -8.44 -9.23
C SER A 453 -38.09 -9.88 -9.70
N ARG A 454 -39.12 -10.67 -9.39
CA ARG A 454 -39.36 -12.06 -9.81
C ARG A 454 -39.24 -12.21 -11.34
N LEU A 455 -38.46 -13.20 -11.76
CA LEU A 455 -38.40 -13.68 -13.14
C LEU A 455 -39.69 -14.46 -13.47
N LEU A 456 -40.39 -14.06 -14.54
CA LEU A 456 -41.35 -14.89 -15.26
C LEU A 456 -40.67 -15.45 -16.52
N PRO A 457 -40.89 -16.73 -16.88
CA PRO A 457 -40.30 -17.32 -18.07
C PRO A 457 -41.18 -17.06 -19.29
N THR A 458 -40.60 -16.54 -20.38
CA THR A 458 -41.22 -16.58 -21.71
C THR A 458 -40.54 -17.65 -22.55
N HIS A 459 -41.31 -18.67 -22.88
CA HIS A 459 -41.03 -19.64 -23.93
C HIS A 459 -41.21 -18.98 -25.30
N HIS A 460 -40.25 -19.16 -26.22
CA HIS A 460 -40.54 -19.23 -27.65
C HIS A 460 -39.60 -20.22 -28.34
N ALA A 461 -40.23 -21.16 -29.07
CA ALA A 461 -39.61 -22.14 -29.95
C ALA A 461 -39.25 -21.52 -31.32
N PRO A 462 -38.38 -22.16 -32.13
CA PRO A 462 -37.88 -21.60 -33.36
C PRO A 462 -38.72 -22.01 -34.58
N THR A 463 -38.88 -21.11 -35.54
CA THR A 463 -39.31 -21.44 -36.91
C THR A 463 -38.20 -21.11 -37.90
N SER A 464 -38.01 -22.09 -38.78
CA SER A 464 -37.06 -22.21 -39.88
C SER A 464 -37.43 -21.41 -41.13
N SER A 465 -36.49 -21.40 -42.09
CA SER A 465 -36.55 -21.05 -43.53
C SER A 465 -36.00 -19.66 -43.86
N SER A 466 -35.35 -19.41 -44.99
CA SER A 466 -34.56 -20.19 -45.94
C SER A 466 -33.84 -19.17 -46.84
N THR A 467 -32.71 -19.59 -47.44
CA THR A 467 -32.22 -19.21 -48.78
C THR A 467 -32.08 -17.73 -49.20
N GLY A 468 -30.86 -17.33 -49.54
CA GLY A 468 -30.63 -16.19 -50.44
C GLY A 468 -29.18 -15.72 -50.47
N ALA A 469 -28.31 -16.42 -51.20
CA ALA A 469 -27.00 -15.90 -51.60
C ALA A 469 -27.15 -14.80 -52.66
N PRO A 470 -26.25 -13.79 -52.67
CA PRO A 470 -25.59 -13.51 -53.94
C PRO A 470 -24.08 -13.27 -53.82
N THR A 471 -23.43 -13.71 -54.90
CA THR A 471 -22.08 -13.48 -55.45
C THR A 471 -21.37 -12.16 -55.08
N PRO A 472 -20.05 -12.17 -54.84
CA PRO A 472 -19.26 -10.96 -54.67
C PRO A 472 -18.83 -10.37 -56.02
N GLN A 473 -19.03 -9.06 -56.17
CA GLN A 473 -18.46 -8.26 -57.24
C GLN A 473 -16.97 -7.97 -56.97
N THR A 474 -16.20 -8.18 -58.03
CA THR A 474 -14.80 -7.79 -58.23
C THR A 474 -14.56 -6.31 -58.00
N THR A 475 -13.60 -5.97 -57.13
CA THR A 475 -12.99 -4.64 -57.01
C THR A 475 -11.68 -4.56 -57.80
N PRO A 476 -11.29 -3.38 -58.33
CA PRO A 476 -10.14 -3.21 -59.18
C PRO A 476 -8.84 -2.91 -58.40
N ASN A 477 -7.74 -3.30 -59.03
CA ASN A 477 -6.34 -3.07 -58.67
C ASN A 477 -6.05 -1.64 -58.16
N HIS A 478 -5.53 -1.55 -56.94
CA HIS A 478 -4.73 -0.41 -56.50
C HIS A 478 -3.24 -0.74 -56.64
N THR A 479 -2.60 0.01 -57.54
CA THR A 479 -1.15 0.14 -57.72
C THR A 479 -0.47 0.64 -56.45
N HIS A 480 0.54 -0.11 -56.00
CA HIS A 480 1.52 0.32 -55.00
C HIS A 480 2.38 1.49 -55.51
N PRO A 481 2.62 2.55 -54.71
CA PRO A 481 3.76 3.42 -54.93
C PRO A 481 5.02 2.84 -54.27
N ALA A 482 6.13 3.06 -54.96
CA ALA A 482 7.45 2.52 -54.71
C ALA A 482 8.05 2.95 -53.35
N HIS A 483 8.81 2.02 -52.76
CA HIS A 483 9.81 2.29 -51.74
C HIS A 483 10.87 3.28 -52.25
N PRO A 484 11.23 4.33 -51.48
CA PRO A 484 12.47 5.05 -51.72
C PRO A 484 13.66 4.27 -51.13
N GLN A 485 14.70 4.11 -51.95
CA GLN A 485 16.01 3.59 -51.53
C GLN A 485 16.70 4.57 -50.55
N PRO A 486 17.58 4.06 -49.66
CA PRO A 486 18.32 4.89 -48.73
C PRO A 486 19.46 5.64 -49.43
N LEU A 487 19.46 6.96 -49.28
CA LEU A 487 20.60 7.82 -49.62
C LEU A 487 21.76 7.55 -48.66
N HIS A 488 22.90 7.16 -49.23
CA HIS A 488 24.21 7.17 -48.60
C HIS A 488 24.58 8.61 -48.20
N ASN A 489 24.61 8.90 -46.90
CA ASN A 489 25.21 10.12 -46.38
C ASN A 489 26.69 9.86 -46.04
N HIS A 490 27.55 10.57 -46.77
CA HIS A 490 28.96 10.76 -46.46
C HIS A 490 29.10 11.57 -45.16
N LEU A 491 29.78 10.99 -44.17
CA LEU A 491 30.32 11.69 -43.00
C LEU A 491 31.60 12.44 -43.37
N PRO A 492 31.72 13.76 -43.11
CA PRO A 492 33.01 14.42 -43.09
C PRO A 492 33.69 14.19 -41.73
N LYS A 493 34.94 13.71 -41.79
CA LYS A 493 35.87 13.65 -40.66
C LYS A 493 36.24 15.09 -40.25
N THR A 494 36.06 15.44 -38.98
CA THR A 494 36.71 16.60 -38.36
C THR A 494 37.92 16.18 -37.52
N PRO A 495 39.00 16.99 -37.50
CA PRO A 495 40.26 16.66 -36.86
C PRO A 495 40.30 17.07 -35.39
N ILE A 496 41.06 16.30 -34.60
CA ILE A 496 41.45 16.58 -33.21
C ILE A 496 42.61 17.61 -33.22
N PRO A 497 42.55 18.68 -32.39
CA PRO A 497 43.71 19.54 -32.11
C PRO A 497 44.36 19.19 -30.74
N PRO A 498 45.56 19.71 -30.46
CA PRO A 498 46.68 19.00 -29.82
C PRO A 498 46.59 18.76 -28.32
#